data_AF-A0A239R0H3-F1
#
_entry.id   AF-A0A239R0H3-F1
#
_cell.length_a   1.000
_cell.length_b   1.000
_cell.length_c   1.000
_cell.angle_alpha   90.00
_cell.angle_beta   90.00
_cell.angle_gamma   90.00
#
_symmetry.space_group_name_H-M   'P 1'
#
loop_
_entity.id
_entity.type
_entity.pdbx_description
1 polymer ?
#
loop_
_entity_poly.entity_id
_entity_poly.type
_entity_poly.pdbx_seq_one_letter_code
_entity_poly.pdbx_strand_id
1 'polypeptide(L)'
;MNKWMIFLGGLLAGVVLTLVFTTIINHYSTKSTNSGSGNVETKADDGLKFFDEPGDVINENSLMVFQVLEDHIALVRGKERERSRLYLGAVYLLVNEGDKFYYDEEKIDIPEGKELRHIGMYRYTTNDGFEKNVPIVEIVDAE
;
A
#
# COMPACT_ATOMS: atom_id res chain seq x y z
N MET A 1 20.06 31.42 43.49
CA MET A 1 20.17 30.00 43.09
C MET A 1 21.60 29.70 42.69
N ASN A 2 22.20 28.67 43.29
CA ASN A 2 23.48 28.13 42.83
C ASN A 2 23.30 27.56 41.41
N LYS A 3 24.21 27.91 40.49
CA LYS A 3 24.16 27.47 39.10
C LYS A 3 24.17 25.94 38.97
N TRP A 4 24.75 25.26 39.97
CA TRP A 4 24.79 23.81 40.07
C TRP A 4 23.42 23.15 40.25
N MET A 5 22.48 23.74 40.99
CA MET A 5 21.12 23.17 41.13
C MET A 5 20.31 23.30 39.84
N ILE A 6 20.53 24.37 39.06
CA ILE A 6 19.87 24.54 37.76
C ILE A 6 20.35 23.47 36.78
N PHE A 7 21.65 23.17 36.78
CA PHE A 7 22.23 22.11 35.97
C PHE A 7 21.66 20.73 36.33
N LEU A 8 21.59 20.41 37.63
CA LEU A 8 21.06 19.13 38.09
C LEU A 8 19.56 18.96 37.79
N GLY A 9 18.79 20.06 37.89
CA GLY A 9 17.38 20.08 37.50
C GLY A 9 17.18 19.80 36.00
N GLY A 10 18.01 20.42 35.14
CA GLY A 10 17.98 20.16 33.70
C GLY A 10 18.35 18.72 33.33
N LEU A 11 19.37 18.15 33.99
CA LEU A 11 19.78 16.75 33.78
C LEU A 11 18.64 15.78 34.14
N LEU A 12 18.02 15.97 35.31
CA LEU A 12 16.91 15.13 35.77
C LEU A 12 15.69 15.26 34.85
N ALA A 13 15.35 16.47 34.43
CA ALA A 13 14.25 16.68 33.48
C ALA A 13 14.50 15.99 32.13
N GLY A 14 15.74 16.01 31.63
CA GLY A 14 16.13 15.31 30.41
C GLY A 14 15.95 13.79 30.50
N VAL A 15 16.39 13.16 31.60
CA VAL A 15 16.23 11.72 31.82
C VAL A 15 14.75 11.33 31.86
N VAL A 16 13.92 12.10 32.57
CA VAL A 16 12.47 11.86 32.64
C VAL A 16 11.83 11.99 31.26
N LEU A 17 12.20 13.01 30.49
CA LEU A 17 11.68 13.22 29.14
C LEU A 17 12.04 12.05 28.22
N THR A 18 13.28 11.55 28.26
CA THR A 18 13.70 10.39 27.45
C THR A 18 12.91 9.14 27.79
N LEU A 19 12.68 8.85 29.08
CA LEU A 19 11.90 7.69 29.49
C LEU A 19 10.45 7.76 28.99
N VAL A 20 9.81 8.93 29.10
CA VAL A 20 8.45 9.16 28.57
C VAL A 20 8.42 9.00 27.05
N PHE A 21 9.42 9.52 26.33
CA PHE A 21 9.47 9.39 24.87
C PHE A 21 9.62 7.92 24.43
N THR A 22 10.42 7.12 25.14
CA THR A 22 10.59 5.68 24.82
C THR A 22 9.33 4.86 25.08
N THR A 23 8.56 5.15 26.12
CA THR A 23 7.30 4.42 26.40
C THR A 23 6.22 4.76 25.37
N ILE A 24 6.17 6.02 24.92
CA ILE A 24 5.28 6.47 23.84
C ILE A 24 5.63 5.73 22.53
N ILE A 25 6.90 5.73 22.11
CA ILE A 25 7.34 5.00 20.90
C ILE A 25 7.03 3.51 21.01
N ASN A 26 7.30 2.89 22.16
CA ASN A 26 7.02 1.47 22.36
C ASN A 26 5.52 1.14 22.33
N HIS A 27 4.66 2.03 22.86
CA HIS A 27 3.21 1.85 22.80
C HIS A 27 2.66 1.97 21.36
N TYR A 28 3.24 2.85 20.55
CA TYR A 28 2.89 2.97 19.13
C TYR A 28 3.57 1.92 18.23
N SER A 29 4.64 1.26 18.70
CA SER A 29 5.39 0.26 17.91
C SER A 29 4.96 -1.19 18.14
N THR A 30 3.96 -1.47 18.97
CA THR A 30 3.46 -2.84 19.16
C THR A 30 2.31 -3.16 18.21
N LYS A 31 2.64 -3.70 17.03
CA LYS A 31 1.94 -4.82 16.38
C LYS A 31 2.68 -5.22 15.09
N SER A 32 3.49 -6.27 15.19
CA SER A 32 3.76 -7.18 14.07
C SER A 32 4.16 -8.53 14.64
N THR A 33 3.18 -9.40 14.83
CA THR A 33 3.40 -10.83 15.07
C THR A 33 3.29 -11.53 13.73
N ASN A 34 4.40 -11.65 13.01
CA ASN A 34 4.51 -12.63 11.95
C ASN A 34 4.57 -14.02 12.58
N SER A 35 3.56 -14.84 12.31
CA SER A 35 3.60 -16.29 12.50
C SER A 35 3.17 -16.92 11.18
N GLY A 36 4.13 -17.17 10.30
CA GLY A 36 3.94 -18.07 9.17
C GLY A 36 4.03 -19.52 9.63
N SER A 37 3.08 -20.36 9.22
CA SER A 37 3.30 -21.80 9.01
C SER A 37 2.07 -22.46 8.37
N GLY A 38 2.29 -23.06 7.20
CA GLY A 38 1.66 -24.34 6.84
C GLY A 38 0.31 -24.32 6.13
N ASN A 39 0.36 -24.85 4.90
CA ASN A 39 -0.67 -25.60 4.17
C ASN A 39 -1.51 -24.83 3.14
N VAL A 40 -1.49 -25.37 1.92
CA VAL A 40 -2.23 -24.94 0.73
C VAL A 40 -3.72 -25.19 0.99
N GLU A 41 -4.41 -24.14 1.38
CA GLU A 41 -5.85 -23.92 1.23
C GLU A 41 -5.99 -22.43 0.94
N THR A 42 -6.78 -22.06 -0.07
CA THR A 42 -7.02 -20.69 -0.56
C THR A 42 -7.23 -19.69 0.59
N LYS A 43 -6.17 -18.95 0.94
CA LYS A 43 -6.20 -17.89 1.97
C LYS A 43 -6.86 -16.63 1.42
N ALA A 44 -8.17 -16.67 1.30
CA ALA A 44 -8.98 -15.45 1.27
C ALA A 44 -9.03 -14.85 2.69
N ASP A 45 -7.88 -14.37 3.21
CA ASP A 45 -7.86 -13.51 4.42
C ASP A 45 -6.60 -12.60 4.48
N ASP A 46 -6.00 -12.30 3.33
CA ASP A 46 -4.75 -11.52 3.19
C ASP A 46 -4.98 -10.06 2.74
N GLY A 47 -6.16 -9.51 3.05
CA GLY A 47 -6.54 -8.13 2.74
C GLY A 47 -7.25 -7.91 1.41
N LEU A 48 -7.49 -8.96 0.62
CA LEU A 48 -8.31 -8.92 -0.60
C LEU A 48 -9.80 -9.00 -0.26
N LYS A 49 -10.60 -8.09 -0.84
CA LYS A 49 -12.06 -8.10 -0.74
C LYS A 49 -12.67 -7.79 -2.11
N PHE A 50 -13.10 -8.82 -2.83
CA PHE A 50 -13.82 -8.68 -4.09
C PHE A 50 -15.27 -8.24 -3.88
N PHE A 51 -15.85 -7.60 -4.88
CA PHE A 51 -17.27 -7.28 -4.93
C PHE A 51 -18.06 -8.46 -5.49
N ASP A 52 -19.35 -8.54 -5.13
CA ASP A 52 -20.26 -9.54 -5.71
C ASP A 52 -20.55 -9.25 -7.18
N GLU A 53 -20.51 -7.97 -7.57
CA GLU A 53 -20.68 -7.49 -8.94
C GLU A 53 -19.56 -6.48 -9.28
N PRO A 54 -19.06 -6.45 -10.54
CA PRO A 54 -18.06 -5.47 -10.95
C PRO A 54 -18.55 -4.03 -10.74
N GLY A 55 -17.68 -3.18 -10.20
CA GLY A 55 -17.95 -1.78 -9.94
C GLY A 55 -17.74 -0.87 -11.17
N ASP A 56 -17.50 0.40 -10.90
CA ASP A 56 -17.30 1.42 -11.92
C ASP A 56 -16.08 1.15 -12.82
N VAL A 57 -16.13 1.67 -14.04
CA VAL A 57 -14.99 1.74 -14.95
C VAL A 57 -14.07 2.87 -14.53
N ILE A 58 -12.79 2.55 -14.38
CA ILE A 58 -11.75 3.53 -14.05
C ILE A 58 -11.21 4.14 -15.35
N ASN A 59 -11.34 5.46 -15.45
CA ASN A 59 -10.87 6.21 -16.60
C ASN A 59 -9.35 6.44 -16.54
N GLU A 60 -8.59 5.41 -16.89
CA GLU A 60 -7.13 5.43 -17.08
C GLU A 60 -6.82 4.75 -18.42
N ASN A 61 -6.04 5.41 -19.28
CA ASN A 61 -5.66 4.82 -20.58
C ASN A 61 -4.36 4.03 -20.52
N SER A 62 -3.59 4.22 -19.45
CA SER A 62 -2.32 3.54 -19.23
C SER A 62 -2.01 3.46 -17.75
N LEU A 63 -1.33 2.39 -17.36
CA LEU A 63 -0.89 2.10 -16.02
C LEU A 63 0.64 1.90 -16.01
N MET A 64 1.29 2.28 -14.93
CA MET A 64 2.71 2.02 -14.71
C MET A 64 2.87 1.05 -13.56
N VAL A 65 3.53 -0.08 -13.79
CA VAL A 65 3.86 -1.04 -12.74
C VAL A 65 4.84 -0.38 -11.77
N PHE A 66 4.42 -0.25 -10.52
CA PHE A 66 5.26 0.28 -9.44
C PHE A 66 5.97 -0.85 -8.68
N GLN A 67 5.30 -2.00 -8.53
CA GLN A 67 5.85 -3.16 -7.83
C GLN A 67 5.10 -4.42 -8.25
N VAL A 68 5.83 -5.44 -8.70
CA VAL A 68 5.29 -6.80 -8.87
C VAL A 68 5.23 -7.50 -7.51
N LEU A 69 4.08 -8.10 -7.20
CA LEU A 69 3.88 -8.83 -5.94
C LEU A 69 4.05 -10.33 -6.16
N GLU A 70 3.36 -10.87 -7.16
CA GLU A 70 3.37 -12.27 -7.56
C GLU A 70 3.19 -12.35 -9.09
N ASP A 71 3.29 -13.56 -9.64
CA ASP A 71 2.96 -13.78 -11.05
C ASP A 71 1.55 -13.28 -11.34
N HIS A 72 1.39 -12.47 -12.40
CA HIS A 72 0.11 -11.90 -12.83
C HIS A 72 -0.55 -10.90 -11.85
N ILE A 73 0.14 -10.50 -10.78
CA ILE A 73 -0.37 -9.54 -9.77
C ILE A 73 0.66 -8.44 -9.51
N ALA A 74 0.25 -7.19 -9.74
CA ALA A 74 1.13 -6.04 -9.56
C ALA A 74 0.41 -4.82 -8.97
N LEU A 75 1.13 -4.05 -8.15
CA LEU A 75 0.73 -2.70 -7.81
C LEU A 75 1.09 -1.76 -8.97
N VAL A 76 0.09 -1.05 -9.44
CA VAL A 76 0.21 -0.15 -10.60
C VAL A 76 -0.24 1.26 -10.24
N ARG A 77 0.26 2.25 -10.98
CA ARG A 77 -0.13 3.66 -10.85
C ARG A 77 -0.83 4.13 -12.12
N GLY A 78 -1.93 4.85 -11.93
CA GLY A 78 -2.54 5.65 -13.00
C GLY A 78 -1.64 6.80 -13.45
N LYS A 79 -2.03 7.49 -14.51
CA LYS A 79 -1.22 8.59 -15.06
C LYS A 79 -1.07 9.72 -14.03
N GLU A 80 0.14 10.26 -13.91
CA GLU A 80 0.37 11.51 -13.17
C GLU A 80 -0.49 12.61 -13.80
N ARG A 81 -1.40 13.19 -13.00
CA ARG A 81 -2.18 14.35 -13.48
C ARG A 81 -1.21 15.53 -13.56
N GLU A 82 -1.03 16.07 -14.76
CA GLU A 82 -0.07 17.14 -15.11
C GLU A 82 -0.12 18.40 -14.21
N ARG A 83 -1.16 18.54 -13.39
CA ARG A 83 -1.37 19.69 -12.52
C ARG A 83 -0.38 19.79 -11.35
N SER A 84 0.34 18.72 -11.00
CA SER A 84 1.33 18.78 -9.93
C SER A 84 2.39 17.69 -10.03
N ARG A 85 3.67 18.09 -10.08
CA ARG A 85 4.84 17.19 -10.01
C ARG A 85 4.97 16.42 -8.68
N LEU A 86 4.05 16.66 -7.73
CA LEU A 86 3.99 15.96 -6.44
C LEU A 86 2.91 14.87 -6.41
N TYR A 87 2.00 14.82 -7.40
CA TYR A 87 0.92 13.84 -7.41
C TYR A 87 1.33 12.60 -8.21
N LEU A 88 2.01 11.69 -7.52
CA LEU A 88 2.14 10.31 -7.97
C LEU A 88 0.71 9.76 -8.10
N GLY A 89 0.32 9.30 -9.29
CA GLY A 89 -1.06 8.90 -9.62
C GLY A 89 -1.65 7.88 -8.65
N ALA A 90 -2.98 7.68 -8.72
CA ALA A 90 -3.66 6.71 -7.87
C ALA A 90 -3.05 5.31 -8.04
N VAL A 91 -2.94 4.58 -6.92
CA VAL A 91 -2.39 3.22 -6.88
C VAL A 91 -3.54 2.21 -6.93
N TYR A 92 -3.37 1.16 -7.72
CA TYR A 92 -4.31 0.06 -7.88
C TYR A 92 -3.58 -1.27 -7.74
N LEU A 93 -4.28 -2.34 -7.33
CA LEU A 93 -3.81 -3.71 -7.49
C LEU A 93 -4.37 -4.25 -8.81
N LEU A 94 -3.51 -4.40 -9.81
CA LEU A 94 -3.86 -5.03 -11.07
C LEU A 94 -3.75 -6.55 -10.92
N VAL A 95 -4.86 -7.23 -11.19
CA VAL A 95 -4.92 -8.69 -11.31
C VAL A 95 -5.23 -9.04 -12.76
N ASN A 96 -4.64 -10.13 -13.24
CA ASN A 96 -4.87 -10.64 -14.58
C ASN A 96 -5.11 -12.15 -14.51
N GLU A 97 -6.18 -12.60 -15.17
CA GLU A 97 -6.52 -14.02 -15.25
C GLU A 97 -5.72 -14.79 -16.32
N GLY A 98 -4.94 -14.12 -17.18
CA GLY A 98 -4.14 -14.74 -18.25
C GLY A 98 -2.64 -14.84 -17.97
N ASP A 99 -1.89 -15.40 -18.93
CA ASP A 99 -0.44 -15.67 -18.86
C ASP A 99 0.47 -14.41 -18.91
N LYS A 100 -0.05 -13.23 -18.58
CA LYS A 100 0.75 -11.99 -18.63
C LYS A 100 1.56 -11.82 -17.35
N PHE A 101 2.88 -12.00 -17.47
CA PHE A 101 3.83 -11.63 -16.44
C PHE A 101 4.11 -10.12 -16.48
N TYR A 102 4.26 -9.52 -15.31
CA TYR A 102 4.61 -8.13 -15.14
C TYR A 102 6.07 -7.97 -14.73
N TYR A 103 6.65 -6.80 -15.02
CA TYR A 103 7.94 -6.37 -14.46
C TYR A 103 7.84 -4.93 -13.96
N ASP A 104 8.68 -4.58 -12.98
CA ASP A 104 8.70 -3.23 -12.41
C ASP A 104 8.97 -2.18 -13.49
N GLU A 105 8.31 -1.03 -13.37
CA GLU A 105 8.37 0.09 -14.32
C GLU A 105 7.76 -0.20 -15.71
N GLU A 106 7.14 -1.37 -15.92
CA GLU A 106 6.39 -1.66 -17.15
C GLU A 106 5.25 -0.66 -17.33
N LYS A 107 5.15 -0.10 -18.54
CA LYS A 107 3.98 0.66 -18.98
C LYS A 107 2.97 -0.30 -19.63
N ILE A 108 1.76 -0.34 -19.08
CA ILE A 108 0.64 -1.13 -19.57
C ILE A 108 -0.37 -0.16 -20.19
N ASP A 109 -0.52 -0.18 -21.51
CA ASP A 109 -1.60 0.54 -22.19
C ASP A 109 -2.89 -0.28 -22.13
N ILE A 110 -4.02 0.36 -21.83
CA ILE A 110 -5.33 -0.29 -21.88
C ILE A 110 -5.70 -0.46 -23.37
N PRO A 111 -5.86 -1.70 -23.86
CA PRO A 111 -6.12 -1.94 -25.28
C PRO A 111 -7.45 -1.33 -25.74
N GLU A 112 -7.56 -1.00 -27.03
CA GLU A 112 -8.83 -0.60 -27.62
C GLU A 112 -9.87 -1.72 -27.50
N GLY A 113 -11.10 -1.37 -27.12
CA GLY A 113 -12.16 -2.34 -26.84
C GLY A 113 -12.07 -3.02 -25.48
N LYS A 114 -11.10 -2.62 -24.63
CA LYS A 114 -11.00 -3.04 -23.24
C LYS A 114 -11.10 -1.85 -22.30
N GLU A 115 -11.39 -2.15 -21.03
CA GLU A 115 -11.54 -1.16 -19.98
C GLU A 115 -11.01 -1.65 -18.64
N LEU A 116 -10.70 -0.71 -17.75
CA LEU A 116 -10.18 -1.02 -16.41
C LEU A 116 -11.35 -1.07 -15.42
N ARG A 117 -11.74 -2.27 -15.00
CA ARG A 117 -12.90 -2.50 -14.15
C ARG A 117 -12.50 -2.58 -12.68
N HIS A 118 -13.19 -1.84 -11.81
CA HIS A 118 -12.98 -1.91 -10.36
C HIS A 118 -13.74 -3.09 -9.76
N ILE A 119 -13.04 -4.09 -9.25
CA ILE A 119 -13.65 -5.37 -8.84
C ILE A 119 -13.48 -5.69 -7.35
N GLY A 120 -12.86 -4.81 -6.58
CA GLY A 120 -12.67 -5.03 -5.14
C GLY A 120 -11.72 -4.05 -4.48
N MET A 121 -11.35 -4.35 -3.24
CA MET A 121 -10.41 -3.58 -2.43
C MET A 121 -9.29 -4.47 -1.90
N TYR A 122 -8.06 -3.98 -1.96
CA TYR A 122 -6.88 -4.62 -1.41
C TYR A 122 -6.27 -3.78 -0.29
N ARG A 123 -6.21 -4.35 0.91
CA ARG A 123 -5.58 -3.78 2.08
C ARG A 123 -4.24 -4.45 2.34
N TYR A 124 -3.17 -3.66 2.43
CA TYR A 124 -1.83 -4.15 2.73
C TYR A 124 -1.07 -3.19 3.65
N THR A 125 0.01 -3.67 4.25
CA THR A 125 0.92 -2.84 5.05
C THR A 125 2.22 -2.67 4.29
N THR A 126 2.70 -1.44 4.11
CA THR A 126 4.00 -1.19 3.49
C THR A 126 5.13 -1.66 4.41
N ASN A 127 6.34 -1.80 3.86
CA ASN A 127 7.54 -2.12 4.66
C ASN A 127 7.80 -1.12 5.80
N ASP A 128 7.37 0.14 5.63
CA ASP A 128 7.45 1.18 6.65
C ASP A 128 6.32 1.11 7.71
N GLY A 129 5.46 0.09 7.65
CA GLY A 129 4.37 -0.12 8.60
C GLY A 129 3.10 0.69 8.32
N PHE A 130 2.98 1.33 7.15
CA PHE A 130 1.77 2.09 6.81
C PHE A 130 0.72 1.18 6.20
N GLU A 131 -0.48 1.17 6.79
CA GLU A 131 -1.64 0.55 6.17
C GLU A 131 -2.07 1.33 4.91
N LYS A 132 -2.33 0.60 3.84
CA LYS A 132 -2.84 1.08 2.55
C LYS A 132 -4.08 0.30 2.20
N ASN A 133 -5.00 0.97 1.53
CA ASN A 133 -6.20 0.38 0.97
C ASN A 133 -6.35 0.91 -0.45
N VAL A 134 -6.27 0.02 -1.44
CA VAL A 134 -6.24 0.38 -2.87
C VAL A 134 -7.30 -0.42 -3.64
N PRO A 135 -7.85 0.11 -4.73
CA PRO A 135 -8.78 -0.65 -5.56
C PRO A 135 -8.10 -1.84 -6.23
N ILE A 136 -8.81 -2.96 -6.33
CA ILE A 136 -8.46 -4.09 -7.19
C ILE A 136 -9.07 -3.83 -8.56
N VAL A 137 -8.26 -3.96 -9.60
CA VAL A 137 -8.65 -3.66 -10.97
C VAL A 137 -8.28 -4.79 -11.90
N GLU A 138 -9.10 -4.96 -12.93
CA GLU A 138 -8.91 -5.93 -13.99
C GLU A 138 -9.12 -5.27 -15.35
N ILE A 139 -8.41 -5.72 -16.38
CA ILE A 139 -8.61 -5.27 -17.76
C ILE A 139 -9.54 -6.25 -18.47
N VAL A 140 -10.80 -5.85 -18.65
CA VAL A 140 -11.86 -6.67 -19.26
C VAL A 140 -12.28 -6.12 -20.60
N ASP A 141 -13.01 -6.91 -21.39
CA ASP A 141 -13.62 -6.40 -22.63
C ASP A 141 -14.71 -5.38 -22.28
N ALA A 142 -14.74 -4.26 -23.01
CA ALA A 142 -15.73 -3.20 -22.81
C ALA A 142 -17.12 -3.65 -23.31
N GLU A 143 -18.16 -3.32 -22.56
CA GLU A 143 -19.56 -3.59 -22.90
C GLU A 143 -20.14 -2.66 -23.98
#